data_AF-A0A1S8ZR47-F1
#
_entry.id   AF-A0A1S8ZR47-F1
#
_cell.length_a   1.000
_cell.length_b   1.000
_cell.length_c   1.000
_cell.angle_alpha   90.00
_cell.angle_beta   90.00
_cell.angle_gamma   90.00
#
_symmetry.space_group_name_H-M   'P 1'
#
loop_
_entity.id
_entity.type
_entity.pdbx_description
1 polymer ?
#
loop_
_entity_poly.entity_id
_entity_poly.type
_entity_poly.pdbx_seq_one_letter_code
_entity_poly.pdbx_strand_id
1 'polypeptide(L)'
;MEINENIQVERNLKAIELEKAGEIEKAIALYEENISEGFKGNHPYDRLATLYKNQIDLDNEIRVLEKAIIVYEEITLEDRLEGLPKLFRFKNRLEKAIETKKQLAKQKKAKLK
;
A
#
# COMPACT_ATOMS: atom_id res chain seq x y z
N MET A 1 -17.78 15.58 -3.58
CA MET A 1 -18.31 14.24 -3.87
C MET A 1 -18.30 13.52 -2.54
N GLU A 2 -19.47 13.15 -2.02
CA GLU A 2 -19.58 12.51 -0.71
C GLU A 2 -19.00 11.09 -0.83
N ILE A 3 -17.90 10.81 -0.13
CA ILE A 3 -17.27 9.49 -0.14
C ILE A 3 -18.20 8.57 0.65
N ASN A 4 -18.88 7.65 -0.03
CA ASN A 4 -19.68 6.65 0.62
C ASN A 4 -18.75 5.50 1.06
N GLU A 5 -18.44 5.45 2.35
CA GLU A 5 -17.57 4.42 2.95
C GLU A 5 -18.02 2.99 2.58
N ASN A 6 -19.33 2.77 2.35
CA ASN A 6 -19.85 1.48 1.92
C ASN A 6 -19.30 1.04 0.56
N ILE A 7 -19.13 1.97 -0.39
CA ILE A 7 -18.60 1.66 -1.73
C ILE A 7 -17.13 1.23 -1.63
N GLN A 8 -16.34 1.88 -0.78
CA GLN A 8 -14.93 1.52 -0.61
C GLN A 8 -14.78 0.13 0.00
N VAL A 9 -15.62 -0.21 0.98
CA VAL A 9 -15.66 -1.57 1.56
C VAL A 9 -16.06 -2.59 0.50
N GLU A 10 -17.08 -2.32 -0.31
CA GLU A 10 -17.49 -3.19 -1.42
C GLU A 10 -16.38 -3.39 -2.46
N ARG A 11 -15.66 -2.32 -2.83
CA ARG A 11 -14.49 -2.42 -3.73
C ARG A 11 -13.39 -3.29 -3.13
N ASN A 12 -13.10 -3.15 -1.83
CA ASN A 12 -12.11 -4.00 -1.14
C ASN A 12 -12.54 -5.47 -1.16
N LEU A 13 -13.81 -5.77 -0.87
CA LEU A 13 -14.34 -7.13 -0.92
C LEU A 13 -14.24 -7.70 -2.34
N LYS A 14 -14.59 -6.91 -3.36
CA LYS A 14 -14.48 -7.33 -4.76
C LYS A 14 -13.04 -7.56 -5.17
N ALA A 15 -12.11 -6.71 -4.74
CA ALA A 15 -10.69 -6.85 -4.98
C ALA A 15 -10.13 -8.13 -4.36
N ILE A 16 -10.54 -8.49 -3.13
CA ILE A 16 -10.16 -9.76 -2.49
C ILE A 16 -10.60 -10.96 -3.34
N GLU A 17 -11.82 -10.96 -3.86
CA GLU A 17 -12.31 -12.06 -4.71
C GLU A 17 -11.56 -12.14 -6.04
N LEU A 18 -11.19 -10.99 -6.63
CA LEU A 18 -10.35 -10.93 -7.83
C LEU A 18 -8.92 -11.46 -7.55
N GLU A 19 -8.32 -11.10 -6.41
CA GLU A 19 -7.02 -11.65 -6.00
C GLU A 19 -7.07 -13.18 -5.88
N LYS A 20 -8.11 -13.72 -5.23
CA LYS A 20 -8.30 -15.17 -5.09
C LYS A 20 -8.48 -15.87 -6.45
N ALA A 21 -9.11 -15.19 -7.41
CA ALA A 21 -9.29 -15.68 -8.77
C ALA A 21 -8.03 -15.52 -9.66
N GLY A 22 -6.94 -14.93 -9.15
CA GLY A 22 -5.73 -14.66 -9.93
C GLY A 22 -5.84 -13.44 -10.86
N GLU A 23 -6.92 -12.67 -10.77
CA GLU A 23 -7.18 -11.47 -11.55
C GLU A 23 -6.47 -10.25 -10.91
N ILE A 24 -5.14 -10.36 -10.76
CA ILE A 24 -4.32 -9.44 -9.96
C ILE A 24 -4.44 -7.98 -10.42
N GLU A 25 -4.36 -7.70 -11.72
CA GLU A 25 -4.43 -6.33 -12.24
C GLU A 25 -5.79 -5.66 -11.95
N LYS A 26 -6.88 -6.44 -12.00
CA LYS A 26 -8.21 -5.93 -11.65
C LYS A 26 -8.32 -5.65 -10.16
N ALA A 27 -7.72 -6.50 -9.32
CA ALA A 27 -7.67 -6.26 -7.88
C ALA A 27 -6.84 -5.01 -7.53
N ILE A 28 -5.68 -4.82 -8.18
CA ILE A 28 -4.84 -3.62 -8.03
C ILE A 28 -5.64 -2.37 -8.36
N ALA A 29 -6.37 -2.36 -9.48
CA ALA A 29 -7.16 -1.21 -9.89
C ALA A 29 -8.19 -0.78 -8.82
N LEU A 30 -8.90 -1.74 -8.22
CA LEU A 30 -9.88 -1.45 -7.17
C LEU A 30 -9.25 -0.98 -5.86
N TYR A 31 -8.12 -1.57 -5.45
CA TYR A 31 -7.41 -1.08 -4.28
C TYR A 31 -6.82 0.32 -4.52
N GLU A 32 -6.30 0.60 -5.72
CA GLU A 32 -5.77 1.91 -6.09
C GLU A 32 -6.84 3.00 -6.02
N GLU A 33 -8.04 2.69 -6.51
CA GLU A 33 -9.19 3.58 -6.39
C GLU A 33 -9.45 3.93 -4.91
N ASN A 34 -9.50 2.93 -4.03
CA ASN A 34 -9.72 3.15 -2.60
C ASN A 34 -8.63 3.99 -1.92
N ILE A 35 -7.35 3.76 -2.23
CA ILE A 35 -6.28 4.59 -1.64
C ILE A 35 -6.20 6.00 -2.26
N SER A 36 -6.73 6.19 -3.47
CA SER A 36 -6.85 7.51 -4.09
C SER A 36 -7.91 8.37 -3.40
N GLU A 37 -8.93 7.72 -2.84
CA GLU A 37 -10.01 8.34 -2.07
C GLU A 37 -9.72 8.40 -0.56
N GLY A 38 -8.55 7.93 -0.10
CA GLY A 38 -8.14 8.01 1.31
C GLY A 38 -8.89 7.05 2.24
N PHE A 39 -9.15 5.82 1.80
CA PHE A 39 -9.82 4.79 2.61
C PHE A 39 -9.28 4.71 4.06
N LYS A 40 -10.17 4.87 5.05
CA LYS A 40 -9.83 4.83 6.48
C LYS A 40 -9.69 3.39 6.99
N GLY A 41 -8.65 2.70 6.53
CA GLY A 41 -8.30 1.35 6.99
C GLY A 41 -7.07 0.81 6.27
N ASN A 42 -6.43 -0.25 6.81
CA ASN A 42 -5.14 -0.72 6.30
C ASN A 42 -5.21 -1.66 5.10
N HIS A 43 -6.34 -2.34 4.86
CA HIS A 43 -6.42 -3.46 3.92
C HIS A 43 -5.89 -3.15 2.50
N PRO A 44 -6.39 -2.13 1.77
CA PRO A 44 -5.92 -1.86 0.41
C PRO A 44 -4.43 -1.46 0.39
N TYR A 45 -3.96 -0.69 1.37
CA TYR A 45 -2.54 -0.33 1.50
C TYR A 45 -1.65 -1.55 1.74
N ASP A 46 -2.09 -2.47 2.60
CA ASP A 46 -1.34 -3.70 2.89
C ASP A 46 -1.21 -4.57 1.64
N ARG A 47 -2.32 -4.79 0.93
CA ARG A 47 -2.37 -5.61 -0.28
C ARG A 47 -1.56 -5.00 -1.42
N LEU A 48 -1.78 -3.72 -1.75
CA LEU A 48 -1.04 -3.05 -2.82
C LEU A 48 0.47 -3.07 -2.59
N ALA A 49 0.93 -2.74 -1.39
CA ALA A 49 2.36 -2.79 -1.10
C ALA A 49 2.94 -4.22 -1.20
N THR A 50 2.17 -5.27 -0.88
CA THR A 50 2.59 -6.67 -1.13
C THR A 50 2.60 -7.01 -2.62
N LEU A 51 1.58 -6.61 -3.38
CA LEU A 51 1.48 -6.90 -4.81
C LEU A 51 2.60 -6.22 -5.60
N TYR A 52 2.83 -4.92 -5.38
CA TYR A 52 3.91 -4.19 -6.03
C TYR A 52 5.29 -4.70 -5.66
N LYS A 53 5.51 -5.07 -4.39
CA LYS A 53 6.75 -5.75 -3.97
C LYS A 53 7.00 -7.03 -4.78
N ASN A 54 5.97 -7.87 -4.94
CA ASN A 54 6.06 -9.13 -5.68
C ASN A 54 6.34 -8.91 -7.17
N GLN A 55 5.86 -7.79 -7.72
CA GLN A 55 6.15 -7.36 -9.09
C GLN A 55 7.51 -6.66 -9.24
N ILE A 56 8.26 -6.44 -8.15
CA ILE A 56 9.50 -5.64 -8.10
C ILE A 56 9.23 -4.17 -8.53
N ASP A 57 7.98 -3.73 -8.45
CA ASP A 57 7.60 -2.34 -8.65
C ASP A 57 7.78 -1.57 -7.33
N LEU A 58 9.04 -1.34 -6.99
CA LEU A 58 9.41 -0.67 -5.74
C LEU A 58 8.97 0.80 -5.70
N ASP A 59 8.72 1.41 -6.87
CA ASP A 59 8.23 2.78 -6.95
C ASP A 59 6.80 2.87 -6.44
N ASN A 60 5.92 1.98 -6.92
CA ASN A 60 4.55 1.93 -6.43
C ASN A 60 4.44 1.35 -5.02
N GLU A 61 5.28 0.39 -4.61
CA GLU A 61 5.34 -0.06 -3.22
C GLU A 61 5.62 1.12 -2.28
N ILE A 62 6.64 1.93 -2.57
CA ILE A 62 7.02 3.11 -1.77
C ILE A 62 5.87 4.11 -1.71
N ARG A 63 5.29 4.48 -2.86
CA ARG A 63 4.16 5.44 -2.92
C ARG A 63 2.97 5.00 -2.08
N VAL A 64 2.61 3.71 -2.12
CA VAL A 64 1.50 3.16 -1.34
C VAL A 64 1.80 3.22 0.15
N LEU A 65 3.03 2.88 0.55
CA LEU A 65 3.45 2.94 1.95
C LEU A 65 3.47 4.37 2.49
N GLU A 66 3.89 5.35 1.69
CA GLU A 66 3.82 6.77 2.04
C GLU A 66 2.37 7.24 2.24
N LYS A 67 1.45 6.87 1.34
CA LYS A 67 0.01 7.16 1.52
C LYS A 67 -0.56 6.51 2.77
N ALA A 68 -0.18 5.27 3.07
CA ALA A 68 -0.61 4.58 4.28
C ALA A 68 -0.13 5.30 5.54
N ILE A 69 1.10 5.83 5.53
CA ILE A 69 1.65 6.61 6.65
C ILE A 69 0.82 7.86 6.90
N ILE A 70 0.46 8.62 5.84
CA ILE A 70 -0.37 9.83 5.99
C ILE A 70 -1.70 9.51 6.67
N VAL A 71 -2.41 8.49 6.18
CA VAL A 71 -3.70 8.05 6.77
C VAL A 71 -3.53 7.62 8.23
N TYR A 72 -2.47 6.87 8.54
CA TYR A 72 -2.24 6.40 9.89
C TYR A 72 -1.64 7.44 10.84
N GLU A 73 -1.04 8.52 10.34
CA GLU A 73 -0.71 9.70 11.13
C GLU A 73 -2.00 10.39 11.61
N GLU A 74 -2.97 10.59 10.71
CA GLU A 74 -4.30 11.13 11.07
C GLU A 74 -5.04 10.22 12.07
N ILE A 75 -5.13 8.92 11.79
CA ILE A 75 -5.76 7.96 12.72
C ILE A 75 -5.06 7.97 14.08
N THR A 76 -3.72 8.09 14.13
CA THR A 76 -2.98 8.12 15.41
C THR A 76 -3.30 9.37 16.24
N LEU A 77 -3.65 10.49 15.58
CA LEU A 77 -4.09 11.71 16.28
C LEU A 77 -5.48 11.54 16.88
N GLU A 78 -6.37 10.83 16.20
CA GLU A 78 -7.75 10.55 16.67
C GLU A 78 -7.79 9.42 17.71
N ASP A 79 -7.13 8.30 17.42
CA ASP A 79 -7.00 7.13 18.29
C ASP A 79 -5.58 6.57 18.21
N ARG A 80 -4.78 6.93 19.21
CA ARG A 80 -3.39 6.51 19.32
C ARG A 80 -3.23 5.00 19.44
N LEU A 81 -4.14 4.30 20.13
CA LEU A 81 -4.01 2.85 20.35
C LEU A 81 -4.26 2.08 19.05
N GLU A 82 -5.22 2.55 18.25
CA GLU A 82 -5.54 1.97 16.95
C GLU A 82 -4.46 2.31 15.90
N GLY A 83 -4.04 3.57 15.85
CA GLY A 83 -3.17 4.09 14.80
C GLY A 83 -1.69 3.74 14.95
N LEU A 84 -1.13 3.89 16.17
CA LEU A 84 0.31 3.86 16.38
C LEU A 84 0.99 2.54 15.96
N PRO A 85 0.42 1.34 16.26
CA PRO A 85 1.03 0.08 15.83
C PRO A 85 1.11 -0.05 14.31
N LYS A 86 0.06 0.39 13.60
CA LYS A 86 -0.03 0.31 12.14
C LYS A 86 0.88 1.33 11.47
N LEU A 87 0.94 2.54 12.01
CA LEU A 87 1.88 3.59 11.59
C LEU A 87 3.33 3.10 11.65
N PHE A 88 3.75 2.53 12.79
CA PHE A 88 5.10 1.99 12.95
C PHE A 88 5.39 0.87 11.94
N ARG A 89 4.43 -0.04 11.73
CA ARG A 89 4.54 -1.12 10.74
C ARG A 89 4.73 -0.56 9.32
N PHE A 90 3.98 0.45 8.91
CA PHE A 90 4.13 1.05 7.57
C PHE A 90 5.46 1.78 7.40
N LYS A 91 5.93 2.52 8.42
CA LYS A 91 7.27 3.16 8.41
C LYS A 91 8.39 2.13 8.25
N ASN A 92 8.32 1.02 8.97
CA ASN A 92 9.31 -0.07 8.84
C ASN A 92 9.28 -0.74 7.46
N ARG A 93 8.10 -0.89 6.85
CA ARG A 93 8.00 -1.42 5.48
C ARG A 93 8.59 -0.44 4.46
N LEU A 94 8.32 0.86 4.62
CA LEU A 94 8.84 1.90 3.74
C LEU A 94 10.37 1.91 3.74
N GLU A 95 10.99 1.88 4.92
CA GLU A 95 12.44 1.82 5.06
C GLU A 95 13.04 0.62 4.31
N LYS A 96 12.43 -0.57 4.46
CA LYS A 96 12.86 -1.77 3.76
C LYS A 96 12.71 -1.67 2.23
N ALA A 97 11.62 -1.09 1.75
CA ALA A 97 11.39 -0.90 0.31
C ALA A 97 12.43 0.05 -0.30
N ILE A 98 12.73 1.17 0.39
CA ILE A 98 13.77 2.14 -0.02
C ILE A 98 15.15 1.48 -0.04
N GLU A 99 15.53 0.74 1.00
CA GLU A 99 16.82 0.06 1.04
C GLU A 99 16.94 -1.00 -0.07
N THR A 100 15.88 -1.77 -0.31
CA THR A 100 15.83 -2.73 -1.43
C THR A 100 16.05 -2.03 -2.77
N LYS A 101 15.36 -0.91 -3.02
CA LYS A 101 15.50 -0.12 -4.25
C LYS A 101 16.93 0.38 -4.44
N LYS A 102 17.55 0.89 -3.37
CA LYS A 102 18.95 1.35 -3.37
C LYS A 102 19.93 0.21 -3.67
N GLN A 103 19.73 -0.97 -3.07
CA GLN A 103 20.56 -2.14 -3.32
C GLN A 103 20.47 -2.60 -4.77
N LEU A 104 19.26 -2.69 -5.35
CA LEU A 104 19.07 -3.04 -6.76
C LEU A 104 19.75 -2.03 -7.69
N ALA A 105 19.65 -0.72 -7.39
CA ALA A 105 20.33 0.31 -8.17
C ALA A 105 21.86 0.17 -8.11
N LYS A 106 22.44 -0.16 -6.94
CA LYS A 106 23.87 -0.42 -6.78
C LYS A 106 24.31 -1.65 -7.56
N GLN A 107 23.55 -2.75 -7.48
CA GLN A 107 23.84 -3.99 -8.21
C GLN A 107 23.80 -3.79 -9.74
N LYS A 108 22.81 -3.05 -10.25
CA LYS A 108 22.74 -2.71 -11.68
C LYS A 108 23.98 -1.95 -12.13
N LYS A 109 24.40 -0.91 -11.38
CA LYS A 109 25.62 -0.14 -11.68
C LYS A 109 26.90 -0.98 -11.65
N ALA A 110 26.99 -1.96 -10.74
CA ALA A 110 28.14 -2.84 -10.65
C ALA A 110 28.25 -3.82 -11.83
N LYS A 111 27.12 -4.29 -12.38
CA LYS A 111 27.09 -5.18 -13.56
C LYS A 111 27.42 -4.46 -14.89
N LEU A 112 27.33 -3.13 -14.91
CA LEU A 112 27.60 -2.28 -16.06
C LEU A 112 29.07 -1.81 -16.14
N LYS A 113 29.87 -2.11 -15.11
CA LYS A 113 31.31 -1.84 -15.04
C LYS A 113 32.09 -3.12 -15.31
#